data_AF-A0A8K0R0P1-F1
#
_entry.id   AF-A0A8K0R0P1-F1
#
_cell.length_a   1.000
_cell.length_b   1.000
_cell.length_c   1.000
_cell.angle_alpha   90.00
_cell.angle_beta   90.00
_cell.angle_gamma   90.00
#
_symmetry.space_group_name_H-M   'P 1'
#
loop_
_entity.id
_entity.type
_entity.pdbx_description
1 polymer ?
#
loop_
_entity_poly.entity_id
_entity_poly.type
_entity_poly.pdbx_seq_one_letter_code
_entity_poly.pdbx_strand_id
1 'polypeptide(L)'
;MSELILTGAYRFHNFAILYWLNLVKQVLTPYSIDALPIEFTNLLETLRTKRETAPDQKIEDSTVPHYMIQLRQRQPELVTMLCKSISFRERSDKSSFRTKDFEWTSHDPLNISRTSYDVQSLMEYFLTPSQIAQPTIKERLIYHYGDRLFKCRYMSCTFRRHGFETRASRNSHEKEHEKPWTCDVEGCEFEKGGFLSRKMRDEHLKQFHTYHNVILNSEFQKPDEADLKEVCLDLVKADDVLRVGELAAAGMLKDKPYMHDLRTCAAQYASPQMLKILLGQECPRSTDNIWRGPYSKLLLGEVVAGKSLEMLEYILHSNQEDWENVFGLEEYGGIKSEERDKVRKHMLRNIRVAGLPNVLAKGNDEMLAILCKWVERDVLLKPIKAYLVSPDMVAATAGDTYREQKLLGLWKKVPSEYWARAYWKNGIISVASTTCSVELAKFLVDQGVPVDWRVSKVGLTPLVHAARKTNAEAADLVQFLLLRGAKTVVEIGNNDTKWARANGEVETSQIHVSEQKGAQQISKWLGVSFDELVVQAKKARGESESSDP
;
A
#
# COMPACT_ATOMS: atom_id res chain seq x y z
N MET A 1 1.64 15.02 -54.97
CA MET A 1 1.12 15.45 -53.64
C MET A 1 0.34 16.77 -53.72
N SER A 2 0.80 17.79 -54.45
CA SER A 2 0.10 19.09 -54.59
C SER A 2 -1.33 18.96 -55.10
N GLU A 3 -1.58 18.16 -56.13
CA GLU A 3 -2.93 17.90 -56.64
C GLU A 3 -3.82 17.15 -55.63
N LEU A 4 -3.24 16.22 -54.87
CA LEU A 4 -3.94 15.47 -53.83
C LEU A 4 -4.44 16.37 -52.69
N ILE A 5 -3.75 17.49 -52.43
CA ILE A 5 -4.24 18.50 -51.49
C ILE A 5 -5.45 19.22 -52.10
N LEU A 6 -5.37 19.63 -53.36
CA LEU A 6 -6.45 20.36 -54.03
C LEU A 6 -7.70 19.50 -54.30
N THR A 7 -7.60 18.16 -54.29
CA THR A 7 -8.74 17.23 -54.33
C THR A 7 -9.22 16.80 -52.94
N GLY A 8 -8.51 17.23 -51.88
CA GLY A 8 -8.87 16.97 -50.50
C GLY A 8 -8.56 15.55 -50.03
N ALA A 9 -7.57 14.87 -50.60
CA ALA A 9 -7.16 13.53 -50.14
C ALA A 9 -6.66 13.52 -48.68
N TYR A 10 -6.26 14.69 -48.15
CA TYR A 10 -5.71 14.83 -46.80
C TYR A 10 -6.68 15.45 -45.77
N ARG A 11 -7.99 15.52 -46.05
CA ARG A 11 -8.98 16.14 -45.14
C ARG A 11 -8.94 15.58 -43.71
N PHE A 12 -8.74 14.26 -43.58
CA PHE A 12 -8.69 13.58 -42.30
C PHE A 12 -7.26 13.34 -41.78
N HIS A 13 -6.22 13.87 -42.44
CA HIS A 13 -4.82 13.62 -42.10
C HIS A 13 -4.52 14.00 -40.64
N ASN A 14 -4.83 15.24 -40.24
CA ASN A 14 -4.58 15.71 -38.87
C ASN A 14 -5.39 14.94 -37.84
N PHE A 15 -6.61 14.52 -38.17
CA PHE A 15 -7.43 13.68 -37.29
C PHE A 15 -6.77 12.31 -37.11
N ALA A 16 -6.45 11.62 -38.20
CA ALA A 16 -5.84 10.30 -38.17
C ALA A 16 -4.56 10.29 -37.31
N ILE A 17 -3.67 11.27 -37.49
CA ILE A 17 -2.39 11.33 -36.78
C ILE A 17 -2.53 11.56 -35.27
N LEU A 18 -3.53 12.34 -34.86
CA LEU A 18 -3.75 12.64 -33.44
C LEU A 18 -4.39 11.46 -32.70
N TYR A 19 -5.23 10.67 -33.37
CA TYR A 19 -6.08 9.69 -32.70
C TYR A 19 -5.72 8.23 -32.97
N TRP A 20 -5.05 7.89 -34.07
CA TRP A 20 -4.84 6.47 -34.45
C TRP A 20 -4.19 5.64 -33.33
N LEU A 21 -3.13 6.16 -32.70
CA LEU A 21 -2.39 5.43 -31.68
C LEU A 21 -3.21 5.25 -30.40
N ASN A 22 -4.00 6.27 -30.03
CA ASN A 22 -4.89 6.20 -28.87
C ASN A 22 -6.04 5.22 -29.11
N LEU A 23 -6.60 5.18 -30.32
CA LEU A 23 -7.61 4.19 -30.70
C LEU A 23 -7.03 2.77 -30.63
N VAL A 24 -5.80 2.57 -31.10
CA VAL A 24 -5.10 1.29 -30.99
C VAL A 24 -4.90 0.89 -29.52
N LYS A 25 -4.45 1.81 -28.65
CA LYS A 25 -4.33 1.57 -27.20
C LYS A 25 -5.67 1.18 -26.57
N GLN A 26 -6.76 1.87 -26.92
CA GLN A 26 -8.10 1.60 -26.40
C GLN A 26 -8.64 0.24 -26.85
N VAL A 27 -8.30 -0.23 -28.05
CA VAL A 27 -8.68 -1.58 -28.52
C VAL A 27 -7.82 -2.65 -27.85
N LEU A 28 -6.54 -2.38 -27.57
CA LEU A 28 -5.64 -3.38 -26.96
C LEU A 28 -5.80 -3.53 -25.44
N THR A 29 -6.37 -2.55 -24.74
CA THR A 29 -6.51 -2.57 -23.26
C THR A 29 -7.58 -3.55 -22.72
N PRO A 30 -8.79 -3.68 -23.32
CA PRO A 30 -9.89 -4.48 -22.77
C PRO A 30 -9.91 -5.96 -23.18
N TYR A 31 -9.14 -6.36 -24.20
CA TYR A 31 -9.24 -7.69 -24.81
C TYR A 31 -8.09 -8.60 -24.36
N SER A 32 -8.39 -9.87 -24.02
CA SER A 32 -7.38 -10.92 -24.07
C SER A 32 -7.09 -11.24 -25.54
N ILE A 33 -5.85 -11.58 -25.85
CA ILE A 33 -5.35 -11.62 -27.24
C ILE A 33 -6.03 -12.68 -28.12
N ASP A 34 -6.72 -13.63 -27.49
CA ASP A 34 -7.53 -14.63 -28.19
C ASP A 34 -8.86 -14.08 -28.76
N ALA A 35 -9.18 -12.80 -28.50
CA ALA A 35 -10.40 -12.14 -28.95
C ALA A 35 -10.17 -10.91 -29.87
N LEU A 36 -8.93 -10.65 -30.32
CA LEU A 36 -8.67 -9.52 -31.23
C LEU A 36 -9.27 -9.81 -32.63
N PRO A 37 -10.09 -8.91 -33.19
CA PRO A 37 -10.63 -9.07 -34.53
C PRO A 37 -9.53 -9.16 -35.59
N ILE A 38 -9.61 -10.13 -36.49
CA ILE A 38 -8.64 -10.35 -37.58
C ILE A 38 -8.53 -9.09 -38.45
N GLU A 39 -9.63 -8.39 -38.65
CA GLU A 39 -9.71 -7.14 -39.39
C GLU A 39 -8.83 -6.05 -38.77
N PHE A 40 -8.80 -5.96 -37.44
CA PHE A 40 -7.97 -4.98 -36.72
C PHE A 40 -6.48 -5.26 -36.93
N THR A 41 -6.09 -6.53 -36.83
CA THR A 41 -4.73 -6.96 -37.10
C THR A 41 -4.30 -6.68 -38.55
N ASN A 42 -5.18 -6.94 -39.52
CA ASN A 42 -4.92 -6.66 -40.93
C ASN A 42 -4.74 -5.15 -41.20
N LEU A 43 -5.46 -4.29 -40.48
CA LEU A 43 -5.30 -2.84 -40.58
C LEU A 43 -3.95 -2.38 -40.02
N LEU A 44 -3.50 -2.95 -38.90
CA LEU A 44 -2.19 -2.67 -38.32
C LEU A 44 -1.05 -3.14 -39.24
N GLU A 45 -1.18 -4.31 -39.86
CA GLU A 45 -0.22 -4.79 -40.86
C GLU A 45 -0.19 -3.91 -42.11
N THR A 46 -1.35 -3.46 -42.57
CA THR A 46 -1.42 -2.51 -43.69
C THR A 46 -0.74 -1.18 -43.35
N LEU A 47 -0.90 -0.71 -42.12
CA LEU A 47 -0.22 0.50 -41.64
C LEU A 47 1.29 0.30 -41.62
N ARG A 48 1.77 -0.80 -41.04
CA ARG A 48 3.19 -1.15 -40.96
C ARG A 48 3.81 -1.24 -42.34
N THR A 49 3.30 -2.14 -43.19
CA THR A 49 3.84 -2.40 -44.53
C THR A 49 3.91 -1.16 -45.43
N LYS A 50 2.95 -0.23 -45.30
CA LYS A 50 2.90 0.98 -46.14
C LYS A 50 3.65 2.18 -45.58
N ARG A 51 3.92 2.22 -44.27
CA ARG A 51 4.41 3.44 -43.61
C ARG A 51 5.62 3.25 -42.71
N GLU A 52 5.99 2.04 -42.35
CA GLU A 52 7.18 1.78 -41.55
C GLU A 52 8.41 2.34 -42.25
N THR A 53 9.13 3.20 -41.54
CA THR A 53 10.46 3.66 -41.92
C THR A 53 11.45 2.70 -41.26
N ALA A 54 12.67 2.60 -41.79
CA ALA A 54 13.72 1.85 -41.10
C ALA A 54 14.46 2.79 -40.13
N PRO A 55 14.23 2.71 -38.81
CA PRO A 55 15.20 3.23 -37.85
C PRO A 55 15.80 2.16 -36.93
N ASP A 56 17.12 2.30 -36.79
CA ASP A 56 18.16 1.48 -36.14
C ASP A 56 18.08 1.34 -34.60
N GLN A 57 16.95 1.71 -33.97
CA GLN A 57 16.85 1.68 -32.51
C GLN A 57 16.36 0.31 -32.01
N LYS A 58 17.25 -0.39 -31.29
CA LYS A 58 16.92 -1.57 -30.49
C LYS A 58 16.01 -1.16 -29.33
N ILE A 59 14.88 -1.84 -29.17
CA ILE A 59 13.98 -1.68 -28.02
C ILE A 59 14.46 -2.64 -26.92
N GLU A 60 14.74 -2.14 -25.73
CA GLU A 60 15.00 -2.98 -24.54
C GLU A 60 13.69 -3.59 -24.00
N ASP A 61 13.75 -4.85 -23.58
CA ASP A 61 12.58 -5.68 -23.23
C ASP A 61 11.70 -5.14 -22.10
N SER A 62 12.22 -4.24 -21.27
CA SER A 62 11.53 -3.60 -20.14
C SER A 62 10.49 -2.54 -20.54
N THR A 63 10.44 -2.13 -21.81
CA THR A 63 9.59 -1.01 -22.29
C THR A 63 8.27 -1.43 -22.93
N VAL A 64 8.00 -2.73 -23.07
CA VAL A 64 6.75 -3.22 -23.68
C VAL A 64 5.60 -3.12 -22.67
N PRO A 65 4.53 -2.36 -22.95
CA PRO A 65 3.39 -2.29 -22.04
C PRO A 65 2.79 -3.67 -21.77
N HIS A 66 2.36 -3.92 -20.52
CA HIS A 66 1.86 -5.23 -20.07
C HIS A 66 0.74 -5.80 -20.96
N TYR A 67 -0.14 -4.95 -21.49
CA TYR A 67 -1.23 -5.35 -22.39
C TYR A 67 -0.77 -5.81 -23.80
N MET A 68 0.51 -5.63 -24.15
CA MET A 68 1.08 -6.03 -25.44
C MET A 68 2.01 -7.26 -25.35
N ILE A 69 2.30 -7.75 -24.14
CA ILE A 69 3.24 -8.87 -23.90
C ILE A 69 2.81 -10.13 -24.65
N GLN A 70 1.51 -10.45 -24.64
CA GLN A 70 0.99 -11.61 -25.36
C GLN A 70 0.99 -11.41 -26.89
N LEU A 71 0.83 -10.16 -27.39
CA LEU A 71 0.77 -9.87 -28.84
C LEU A 71 2.13 -10.09 -29.45
N ARG A 72 3.17 -9.81 -28.66
CA ARG A 72 4.57 -10.01 -29.00
C ARG A 72 4.89 -11.46 -29.35
N GLN A 73 4.23 -12.42 -28.72
CA GLN A 73 4.45 -13.85 -28.98
C GLN A 73 3.95 -14.27 -30.38
N ARG A 74 2.90 -13.61 -30.90
CA ARG A 74 2.31 -13.93 -32.21
C ARG A 74 2.80 -13.01 -33.33
N GLN A 75 3.00 -11.73 -33.03
CA GLN A 75 3.30 -10.66 -33.99
C GLN A 75 4.36 -9.70 -33.45
N PRO A 76 5.62 -10.14 -33.30
CA PRO A 76 6.69 -9.37 -32.67
C PRO A 76 7.03 -8.07 -33.42
N GLU A 77 6.93 -8.07 -34.74
CA GLU A 77 7.19 -6.91 -35.59
C GLU A 77 6.16 -5.79 -35.39
N LEU A 78 4.86 -6.13 -35.28
CA LEU A 78 3.82 -5.15 -34.98
C LEU A 78 3.97 -4.53 -33.60
N VAL A 79 4.29 -5.34 -32.60
CA VAL A 79 4.55 -4.82 -31.24
C VAL A 79 5.74 -3.90 -31.23
N THR A 80 6.80 -4.24 -31.98
CA THR A 80 7.99 -3.40 -32.12
C THR A 80 7.65 -2.05 -32.74
N MET A 81 6.90 -2.03 -33.86
CA MET A 81 6.43 -0.81 -34.49
C MET A 81 5.60 0.05 -33.53
N LEU A 82 4.63 -0.55 -32.84
CA LEU A 82 3.75 0.15 -31.90
C LEU A 82 4.51 0.72 -30.71
N CYS A 83 5.43 -0.04 -30.10
CA CYS A 83 6.28 0.43 -29.02
C CYS A 83 7.15 1.61 -29.47
N LYS A 84 7.80 1.54 -30.65
CA LYS A 84 8.54 2.69 -31.20
C LYS A 84 7.63 3.89 -31.40
N SER A 85 6.41 3.70 -31.92
CA SER A 85 5.45 4.78 -32.12
C SER A 85 4.97 5.41 -30.82
N ILE A 86 4.80 4.62 -29.74
CA ILE A 86 4.47 5.11 -28.39
C ILE A 86 5.63 5.94 -27.83
N SER A 87 6.85 5.41 -27.84
CA SER A 87 8.02 6.12 -27.32
C SER A 87 8.35 7.37 -28.13
N PHE A 88 8.13 7.35 -29.44
CA PHE A 88 8.22 8.55 -30.28
C PHE A 88 7.14 9.57 -29.88
N ARG A 89 5.89 9.13 -29.69
CA ARG A 89 4.78 10.01 -29.30
C ARG A 89 5.02 10.68 -27.95
N GLU A 90 5.45 9.93 -26.94
CA GLU A 90 5.74 10.45 -25.60
C GLU A 90 6.90 11.45 -25.59
N ARG A 91 7.95 11.20 -26.38
CA ARG A 91 9.00 12.19 -26.61
C ARG A 91 8.43 13.44 -27.29
N SER A 92 7.58 13.24 -28.30
CA SER A 92 7.00 14.34 -29.09
C SER A 92 5.97 15.21 -28.39
N ASP A 93 5.26 14.66 -27.41
CA ASP A 93 4.32 15.44 -26.59
C ASP A 93 5.06 16.24 -25.51
N LYS A 94 6.26 15.81 -25.09
CA LYS A 94 7.12 16.51 -24.10
C LYS A 94 8.02 17.59 -24.70
N SER A 95 8.38 17.48 -25.97
CA SER A 95 9.18 18.48 -26.69
C SER A 95 8.31 19.34 -27.60
N SER A 96 8.57 20.64 -27.67
CA SER A 96 7.87 21.60 -28.55
C SER A 96 8.18 21.39 -30.05
N PHE A 97 7.92 20.20 -30.61
CA PHE A 97 8.24 19.87 -31.99
C PHE A 97 7.40 20.67 -32.98
N ARG A 98 8.10 21.47 -33.78
CA ARG A 98 7.51 22.26 -34.86
C ARG A 98 7.62 21.48 -36.17
N THR A 99 6.54 21.47 -36.93
CA THR A 99 6.52 20.96 -38.33
C THR A 99 7.42 21.74 -39.30
N LYS A 100 8.18 22.74 -38.84
CA LYS A 100 9.18 23.45 -39.64
C LYS A 100 10.57 22.79 -39.54
N ASP A 101 10.84 22.07 -38.45
CA ASP A 101 12.15 21.52 -38.16
C ASP A 101 12.19 20.10 -38.75
N PHE A 102 12.91 19.92 -39.86
CA PHE A 102 12.85 18.68 -40.64
C PHE A 102 13.54 17.50 -39.93
N GLU A 103 14.54 17.77 -39.11
CA GLU A 103 15.48 16.80 -38.55
C GLU A 103 14.82 15.73 -37.67
N TRP A 104 13.81 16.10 -36.86
CA TRP A 104 13.13 15.16 -35.96
C TRP A 104 12.20 14.18 -36.68
N THR A 105 11.77 14.48 -37.91
CA THR A 105 10.89 13.59 -38.69
C THR A 105 11.57 12.27 -39.07
N SER A 106 12.90 12.22 -39.04
CA SER A 106 13.71 11.02 -39.25
C SER A 106 13.65 10.02 -38.09
N HIS A 107 13.24 10.48 -36.89
CA HIS A 107 13.09 9.64 -35.71
C HIS A 107 11.68 9.05 -35.56
N ASP A 108 10.74 9.40 -36.44
CA ASP A 108 9.43 8.77 -36.49
C ASP A 108 9.58 7.36 -37.08
N PRO A 109 9.17 6.31 -36.35
CA PRO A 109 9.18 4.93 -36.86
C PRO A 109 8.19 4.69 -38.02
N LEU A 110 7.29 5.64 -38.27
CA LEU A 110 6.44 5.66 -39.45
C LEU A 110 6.74 6.93 -40.27
N ASN A 111 6.50 6.92 -41.58
CA ASN A 111 6.65 8.11 -42.42
C ASN A 111 5.53 9.16 -42.20
N ILE A 112 4.81 9.09 -41.07
CA ILE A 112 3.62 9.90 -40.77
C ILE A 112 4.01 11.36 -40.49
N SER A 113 5.07 11.57 -39.70
CA SER A 113 5.58 12.92 -39.42
C SER A 113 6.19 13.56 -40.66
N ARG A 114 6.86 12.78 -41.51
CA ARG A 114 7.32 13.22 -42.84
C ARG A 114 6.15 13.66 -43.72
N THR A 115 5.12 12.81 -43.83
CA THR A 115 3.90 13.14 -44.59
C THR A 115 3.24 14.41 -44.04
N SER A 116 3.23 14.59 -42.71
CA SER A 116 2.70 15.79 -42.05
C SER A 116 3.45 17.06 -42.40
N TYR A 117 4.78 16.98 -42.41
CA TYR A 117 5.65 18.06 -42.83
C TYR A 117 5.35 18.46 -44.29
N ASP A 118 5.27 17.47 -45.19
CA ASP A 118 5.07 17.72 -46.62
C ASP A 118 3.69 18.34 -46.89
N VAL A 119 2.63 17.82 -46.24
CA VAL A 119 1.26 18.36 -46.34
C VAL A 119 1.20 19.78 -45.81
N GLN A 120 1.81 20.06 -44.64
CA GLN A 120 1.82 21.40 -44.08
C GLN A 120 2.60 22.38 -44.97
N SER A 121 3.76 21.97 -45.48
CA SER A 121 4.61 22.81 -46.34
C SER A 121 3.91 23.20 -47.64
N LEU A 122 3.24 22.22 -48.28
CA LEU A 122 2.44 22.49 -49.48
C LEU A 122 1.21 23.35 -49.19
N MET A 123 0.57 23.15 -48.03
CA MET A 123 -0.53 24.02 -47.62
C MET A 123 -0.04 25.46 -47.43
N GLU A 124 1.08 25.68 -46.75
CA GLU A 124 1.68 27.01 -46.60
C GLU A 124 2.04 27.65 -47.94
N TYR A 125 2.52 26.85 -48.91
CA TYR A 125 2.76 27.30 -50.29
C TYR A 125 1.48 27.80 -50.95
N PHE A 126 0.37 27.05 -50.90
CA PHE A 126 -0.90 27.49 -51.47
C PHE A 126 -1.50 28.70 -50.74
N LEU A 127 -1.20 28.88 -49.45
CA LEU A 127 -1.64 30.04 -48.66
C LEU A 127 -0.77 31.28 -48.87
N THR A 128 0.23 31.24 -49.76
CA THR A 128 0.99 32.45 -50.15
C THR A 128 0.11 33.42 -50.94
N PRO A 129 0.34 34.74 -50.86
CA PRO A 129 -0.50 35.74 -51.52
C PRO A 129 -0.68 35.51 -53.04
N SER A 130 0.37 35.03 -53.72
CA SER A 130 0.33 34.76 -55.16
C SER A 130 -0.51 33.54 -55.55
N GLN A 131 -0.58 32.52 -54.69
CA GLN A 131 -1.33 31.29 -54.96
C GLN A 131 -2.80 31.43 -54.54
N ILE A 132 -3.08 31.97 -53.35
CA ILE A 132 -4.45 32.10 -52.84
C ILE A 132 -5.28 33.18 -53.55
N ALA A 133 -4.63 34.07 -54.30
CA ALA A 133 -5.30 35.02 -55.17
C ALA A 133 -6.01 34.34 -56.36
N GLN A 134 -5.62 33.11 -56.72
CA GLN A 134 -6.30 32.33 -57.75
C GLN A 134 -7.62 31.78 -57.18
N PRO A 135 -8.80 32.18 -57.72
CA PRO A 135 -10.10 31.79 -57.15
C PRO A 135 -10.28 30.28 -57.07
N THR A 136 -9.85 29.55 -58.10
CA THR A 136 -9.95 28.09 -58.21
C THR A 136 -9.18 27.35 -57.11
N ILE A 137 -8.03 27.87 -56.68
CA ILE A 137 -7.24 27.28 -55.59
C ILE A 137 -7.92 27.57 -54.26
N LYS A 138 -8.31 28.83 -54.02
CA LYS A 138 -8.96 29.25 -52.77
C LYS A 138 -10.26 28.51 -52.53
N GLU A 139 -11.13 28.41 -53.54
CA GLU A 139 -12.42 27.71 -53.46
C GLU A 139 -12.23 26.22 -53.14
N ARG A 140 -11.29 25.55 -53.81
CA ARG A 140 -10.97 24.14 -53.55
C ARG A 140 -10.45 23.92 -52.13
N LEU A 141 -9.58 24.80 -51.65
CA LEU A 141 -9.07 24.70 -50.29
C LEU A 141 -10.17 24.91 -49.25
N ILE A 142 -11.04 25.90 -49.42
CA ILE A 142 -12.17 26.15 -48.52
C ILE A 142 -13.14 24.97 -48.53
N TYR A 143 -13.49 24.47 -49.72
CA TYR A 143 -14.42 23.35 -49.86
C TYR A 143 -13.93 22.07 -49.16
N HIS A 144 -12.62 21.83 -49.16
CA HIS A 144 -12.04 20.63 -48.56
C HIS A 144 -11.61 20.80 -47.10
N TYR A 145 -11.03 21.94 -46.73
CA TYR A 145 -10.35 22.15 -45.44
C TYR A 145 -11.03 23.20 -44.54
N GLY A 146 -12.10 23.83 -45.01
CA GLY A 146 -12.85 24.86 -44.31
C GLY A 146 -12.29 26.27 -44.50
N ASP A 147 -12.96 27.23 -43.91
CA ASP A 147 -12.62 28.67 -43.89
C ASP A 147 -11.34 28.97 -43.08
N ARG A 148 -11.06 28.18 -42.04
CA ARG A 148 -9.91 28.32 -41.14
C ARG A 148 -8.66 27.62 -41.66
N LEU A 149 -8.16 28.07 -42.81
CA LEU A 149 -7.06 27.43 -43.54
C LEU A 149 -5.69 27.50 -42.84
N PHE A 150 -5.46 28.49 -41.98
CA PHE A 150 -4.17 28.65 -41.32
C PHE A 150 -4.07 27.76 -40.08
N LYS A 151 -3.49 26.55 -40.21
CA LYS A 151 -3.34 25.58 -39.10
C LYS A 151 -2.09 25.86 -38.26
N CYS A 152 -2.17 25.61 -36.94
CA CYS A 152 -1.00 25.69 -36.04
C CYS A 152 0.07 24.67 -36.44
N ARG A 153 1.34 25.07 -36.41
CA ARG A 153 2.48 24.24 -36.83
C ARG A 153 3.02 23.31 -35.74
N TYR A 154 2.53 23.38 -34.51
CA TYR A 154 2.93 22.50 -33.40
C TYR A 154 2.12 21.20 -33.41
N MET A 155 2.80 20.06 -33.33
CA MET A 155 2.21 18.73 -33.57
C MET A 155 1.13 18.34 -32.54
N SER A 156 1.30 18.73 -31.29
CA SER A 156 0.42 18.44 -30.15
C SER A 156 -0.68 19.49 -29.94
N CYS A 157 -0.70 20.57 -30.73
CA CYS A 157 -1.66 21.66 -30.56
C CYS A 157 -3.05 21.32 -31.13
N THR A 158 -4.11 21.59 -30.37
CA THR A 158 -5.51 21.41 -30.80
C THR A 158 -5.88 22.29 -32.00
N PHE A 159 -5.30 23.50 -32.10
CA PHE A 159 -5.50 24.42 -33.23
C PHE A 159 -4.86 23.95 -34.54
N ARG A 160 -4.18 22.79 -34.54
CA ARG A 160 -3.78 22.12 -35.78
C ARG A 160 -4.97 21.53 -36.54
N ARG A 161 -6.05 21.13 -35.84
CA ARG A 161 -7.31 20.70 -36.46
C ARG A 161 -8.17 21.91 -36.83
N HIS A 162 -8.38 22.79 -35.85
CA HIS A 162 -9.32 23.89 -35.97
C HIS A 162 -8.81 25.01 -36.88
N GLY A 163 -7.54 25.37 -36.75
CA GLY A 163 -6.95 26.46 -37.53
C GLY A 163 -7.49 27.84 -37.17
N PHE A 164 -7.02 28.81 -37.93
CA PHE A 164 -7.31 30.23 -37.79
C PHE A 164 -7.76 30.80 -39.13
N GLU A 165 -8.56 31.85 -39.06
CA GLU A 165 -9.06 32.57 -40.24
C GLU A 165 -7.95 33.39 -40.92
N THR A 166 -6.94 33.81 -40.14
CA THR A 166 -5.84 34.64 -40.65
C THR A 166 -4.47 34.12 -40.23
N ARG A 167 -3.48 34.40 -41.09
CA ARG A 167 -2.07 34.14 -40.80
C ARG A 167 -1.59 34.87 -39.54
N ALA A 168 -2.07 36.08 -39.31
CA ALA A 168 -1.71 36.89 -38.14
C ALA A 168 -2.19 36.26 -36.83
N SER A 169 -3.44 35.78 -36.79
CA SER A 169 -4.00 35.09 -35.62
C SER A 169 -3.22 33.81 -35.29
N ARG A 170 -2.92 32.98 -36.31
CA ARG A 170 -2.05 31.81 -36.13
C ARG A 170 -0.68 32.19 -35.58
N ASN A 171 -0.01 33.18 -36.17
CA ASN A 171 1.32 33.60 -35.73
C ASN A 171 1.32 34.13 -34.30
N SER A 172 0.26 34.84 -33.89
CA SER A 172 0.11 35.29 -32.50
C SER A 172 -0.04 34.10 -31.54
N HIS A 173 -0.85 33.11 -31.90
CA HIS A 173 -0.99 31.89 -31.12
C HIS A 173 0.30 31.08 -31.08
N GLU A 174 1.07 31.00 -32.18
CA GLU A 174 2.35 30.28 -32.19
C GLU A 174 3.37 30.87 -31.18
N LYS A 175 3.29 32.16 -30.85
CA LYS A 175 4.11 32.76 -29.78
C LYS A 175 3.83 32.14 -28.41
N GLU A 176 2.62 31.61 -28.17
CA GLU A 176 2.28 30.89 -26.93
C GLU A 176 2.99 29.53 -26.83
N HIS A 177 3.53 29.02 -27.94
CA HIS A 177 4.32 27.79 -27.96
C HIS A 177 5.83 28.07 -27.90
N GLU A 178 6.27 29.30 -28.23
CA GLU A 178 7.69 29.67 -28.25
C GLU A 178 8.31 29.73 -26.84
N LYS A 179 7.48 29.75 -25.78
CA LYS A 179 7.80 29.69 -24.33
C LYS A 179 9.29 29.94 -24.00
N PRO A 180 9.83 31.14 -24.31
CA PRO A 180 11.27 31.35 -24.36
C PRO A 180 11.89 31.51 -22.97
N TRP A 181 11.07 31.62 -21.93
CA TRP A 181 11.50 31.80 -20.55
C TRP A 181 11.47 30.45 -19.85
N THR A 182 12.57 29.72 -19.82
CA THR A 182 12.69 28.43 -19.14
C THR A 182 12.95 28.60 -17.65
N CYS A 183 12.63 27.56 -16.87
CA CYS A 183 13.12 27.47 -15.50
C CYS A 183 14.54 26.91 -15.51
N ASP A 184 15.47 27.55 -14.80
CA ASP A 184 16.88 27.09 -14.79
C ASP A 184 17.13 25.99 -13.73
N VAL A 185 16.07 25.50 -13.08
CA VAL A 185 16.14 24.46 -12.06
C VAL A 185 16.12 23.08 -12.72
N GLU A 186 17.21 22.34 -12.57
CA GLU A 186 17.40 21.01 -13.13
C GLU A 186 16.33 20.03 -12.62
N GLY A 187 15.62 19.36 -13.52
CA GLY A 187 14.51 18.46 -13.20
C GLY A 187 13.15 19.15 -13.04
N CYS A 188 13.06 20.48 -13.17
CA CYS A 188 11.78 21.18 -13.18
C CYS A 188 10.99 20.88 -14.47
N GLU A 189 9.69 20.66 -14.36
CA GLU A 189 8.82 20.41 -15.52
C GLU A 189 8.82 21.59 -16.53
N PHE A 190 9.15 22.80 -16.07
CA PHE A 190 9.27 24.00 -16.89
C PHE A 190 10.71 24.30 -17.34
N GLU A 191 11.69 23.44 -17.02
CA GLU A 191 13.07 23.51 -17.51
C GLU A 191 13.12 23.39 -19.03
N LYS A 192 12.41 22.39 -19.57
CA LYS A 192 12.27 22.16 -21.01
C LYS A 192 10.97 22.76 -21.58
N GLY A 193 9.97 22.95 -20.72
CA GLY A 193 8.63 23.39 -21.10
C GLY A 193 8.46 24.91 -21.21
N GLY A 194 9.22 25.70 -20.44
CA GLY A 194 9.21 27.17 -20.45
C GLY A 194 7.89 27.87 -20.10
N PHE A 195 7.94 29.20 -20.08
CA PHE A 195 6.83 30.10 -19.76
C PHE A 195 6.54 31.07 -20.91
N LEU A 196 5.28 31.46 -21.01
CA LEU A 196 4.76 32.42 -22.00
C LEU A 196 5.33 33.83 -21.81
N SER A 197 5.76 34.16 -20.58
CA SER A 197 6.34 35.46 -20.26
C SER A 197 7.34 35.36 -19.12
N ARG A 198 8.28 36.31 -19.07
CA ARG A 198 9.25 36.46 -17.98
C ARG A 198 8.55 36.58 -16.62
N LYS A 199 7.45 37.32 -16.54
CA LYS A 199 6.68 37.53 -15.31
C LYS A 199 6.12 36.21 -14.76
N MET A 200 5.59 35.35 -15.62
CA MET A 200 5.09 34.03 -15.21
C MET A 200 6.20 33.09 -14.75
N ARG A 201 7.36 33.13 -15.42
CA ARG A 201 8.56 32.42 -14.94
C ARG A 201 8.97 32.95 -13.57
N ASP A 202 9.05 34.26 -13.40
CA ASP A 202 9.51 34.88 -12.15
C ASP A 202 8.52 34.63 -10.99
N GLU A 203 7.22 34.63 -11.26
CA GLU A 203 6.17 34.20 -10.31
C GLU A 203 6.27 32.71 -9.99
N HIS A 204 6.50 31.86 -11.00
CA HIS A 204 6.74 30.44 -10.79
C HIS A 204 8.02 30.20 -9.96
N LEU A 205 9.11 30.88 -10.28
CA LEU A 205 10.35 30.82 -9.50
C LEU A 205 10.10 31.30 -8.07
N LYS A 206 9.23 32.31 -7.87
CA LYS A 206 8.86 32.79 -6.53
C LYS A 206 7.92 31.84 -5.78
N GLN A 207 7.04 31.12 -6.47
CA GLN A 207 6.03 30.24 -5.87
C GLN A 207 6.52 28.80 -5.66
N PHE A 208 7.35 28.29 -6.57
CA PHE A 208 7.76 26.88 -6.65
C PHE A 208 9.26 26.68 -6.50
N HIS A 209 10.08 27.73 -6.72
CA HIS A 209 11.53 27.69 -6.56
C HIS A 209 12.05 28.79 -5.65
N THR A 210 11.25 29.21 -4.66
CA THR A 210 11.55 30.34 -3.77
C THR A 210 12.94 30.19 -3.13
N TYR A 211 13.41 28.95 -2.94
CA TYR A 211 14.75 28.58 -2.49
C TYR A 211 15.91 28.97 -3.44
N HIS A 212 15.73 28.98 -4.76
CA HIS A 212 16.82 29.33 -5.70
C HIS A 212 17.16 30.83 -5.69
N ASN A 213 16.23 31.69 -5.27
CA ASN A 213 16.53 33.11 -5.01
C ASN A 213 17.21 33.35 -3.65
N VAL A 214 17.28 32.36 -2.76
CA VAL A 214 17.93 32.50 -1.44
C VAL A 214 19.40 32.07 -1.47
N ILE A 215 19.84 31.31 -2.49
CA ILE A 215 21.23 30.85 -2.58
C ILE A 215 22.23 32.01 -2.77
N LEU A 216 21.79 33.16 -3.30
CA LEU A 216 22.69 34.32 -3.47
C LEU A 216 22.66 35.34 -2.34
N ASN A 217 21.70 35.26 -1.41
CA ASN A 217 21.70 36.10 -0.21
C ASN A 217 20.69 35.52 0.79
N SER A 218 21.19 34.97 1.89
CA SER A 218 20.70 35.20 3.26
C SER A 218 20.96 34.00 4.15
N GLU A 219 21.45 34.28 5.35
CA GLU A 219 21.18 33.50 6.56
C GLU A 219 19.67 33.15 6.60
N PHE A 220 19.32 31.87 6.50
CA PHE A 220 17.91 31.44 6.56
C PHE A 220 17.36 31.60 7.98
N GLN A 221 16.26 32.33 8.12
CA GLN A 221 15.34 32.08 9.21
C GLN A 221 14.79 30.66 9.03
N LYS A 222 15.10 29.78 10.00
CA LYS A 222 14.63 28.40 10.03
C LYS A 222 13.08 28.42 9.97
N PRO A 223 12.44 27.65 9.07
CA PRO A 223 10.99 27.47 9.12
C PRO A 223 10.61 26.96 10.51
N ASP A 224 9.46 27.41 11.00
CA ASP A 224 9.00 26.97 12.31
C ASP A 224 8.74 25.45 12.29
N GLU A 225 8.77 24.86 13.49
CA GLU A 225 8.73 23.41 13.63
C GLU A 225 7.36 22.80 13.29
N ALA A 226 6.28 23.58 13.40
CA ALA A 226 4.92 23.16 13.10
C ALA A 226 4.69 23.12 11.58
N ASP A 227 5.13 24.15 10.86
CA ASP A 227 5.08 24.20 9.41
C ASP A 227 5.91 23.07 8.79
N LEU A 228 7.09 22.80 9.34
CA LEU A 228 7.94 21.69 8.88
C LEU A 228 7.26 20.33 9.11
N LYS A 229 6.56 20.15 10.24
CA LYS A 229 5.81 18.92 10.52
C LYS A 229 4.73 18.67 9.47
N GLU A 230 3.89 19.66 9.19
CA GLU A 230 2.76 19.52 8.26
C GLU A 230 3.26 19.23 6.83
N VAL A 231 4.29 19.96 6.39
CA VAL A 231 4.93 19.71 5.07
C VAL A 231 5.46 18.27 4.99
N CYS A 232 6.14 17.79 6.03
CA CYS A 232 6.66 16.42 6.05
C CYS A 232 5.53 15.38 6.03
N LEU A 233 4.42 15.62 6.74
CA LEU A 233 3.26 14.73 6.71
C LEU A 233 2.65 14.66 5.31
N ASP A 234 2.51 15.79 4.62
CA ASP A 234 1.96 15.82 3.26
C ASP A 234 2.87 15.12 2.25
N LEU A 235 4.19 15.32 2.35
CA LEU A 235 5.16 14.61 1.51
C LEU A 235 5.14 13.09 1.77
N VAL A 236 4.99 12.68 3.03
CA VAL A 236 4.87 11.25 3.39
C VAL A 236 3.56 10.67 2.84
N LYS A 237 2.42 11.35 2.98
CA LYS A 237 1.13 10.90 2.41
C LYS A 237 1.16 10.81 0.89
N ALA A 238 1.89 11.70 0.23
CA ALA A 238 2.10 11.69 -1.22
C ALA A 238 3.15 10.66 -1.67
N ASP A 239 3.79 9.96 -0.74
CA ASP A 239 4.90 9.02 -0.98
C ASP A 239 6.05 9.64 -1.79
N ASP A 240 6.38 10.92 -1.54
CA ASP A 240 7.46 11.65 -2.21
C ASP A 240 8.82 11.31 -1.59
N VAL A 241 9.28 10.09 -1.86
CA VAL A 241 10.51 9.50 -1.33
C VAL A 241 11.74 10.37 -1.62
N LEU A 242 11.77 11.04 -2.78
CA LEU A 242 12.90 11.88 -3.18
C LEU A 242 13.01 13.11 -2.29
N ARG A 243 11.93 13.89 -2.14
CA ARG A 243 11.95 15.12 -1.33
C ARG A 243 12.16 14.82 0.16
N VAL A 244 11.53 13.78 0.69
CA VAL A 244 11.78 13.36 2.07
C VAL A 244 13.23 12.90 2.26
N GLY A 245 13.81 12.22 1.26
CA GLY A 245 15.22 11.86 1.23
C GLY A 245 16.16 13.07 1.24
N GLU A 246 15.85 14.12 0.48
CA GLU A 246 16.60 15.38 0.48
C GLU A 246 16.52 16.09 1.84
N LEU A 247 15.33 16.17 2.44
CA LEU A 247 15.15 16.75 3.78
C LEU A 247 15.90 15.96 4.87
N ALA A 248 15.89 14.64 4.77
CA ALA A 248 16.68 13.76 5.62
C ALA A 248 18.19 14.02 5.46
N ALA A 249 18.68 14.07 4.23
CA ALA A 249 20.09 14.32 3.92
C ALA A 249 20.56 15.72 4.36
N ALA A 250 19.67 16.73 4.30
CA ALA A 250 19.91 18.07 4.82
C ALA A 250 19.86 18.16 6.36
N GLY A 251 19.59 17.05 7.06
CA GLY A 251 19.49 17.01 8.53
C GLY A 251 18.24 17.68 9.08
N MET A 252 17.27 18.04 8.24
CA MET A 252 16.06 18.74 8.65
C MET A 252 15.09 17.85 9.41
N LEU A 253 15.18 16.54 9.23
CA LEU A 253 14.37 15.53 9.93
C LEU A 253 15.06 14.95 11.17
N LYS A 254 16.30 15.37 11.45
CA LYS A 254 17.07 14.86 12.58
C LYS A 254 16.50 15.38 13.89
N ASP A 255 16.33 14.47 14.86
CA ASP A 255 15.94 14.79 16.24
C ASP A 255 14.63 15.60 16.31
N LYS A 256 13.64 15.20 15.49
CA LYS A 256 12.31 15.84 15.46
C LYS A 256 11.29 15.13 16.35
N PRO A 257 10.55 15.86 17.20
CA PRO A 257 9.58 15.28 18.14
C PRO A 257 8.39 14.60 17.43
N TYR A 258 8.08 15.02 16.20
CA TYR A 258 7.01 14.46 15.37
C TYR A 258 7.45 13.29 14.48
N MET A 259 8.67 12.76 14.64
CA MET A 259 9.17 11.65 13.82
C MET A 259 8.28 10.39 13.93
N HIS A 260 7.69 10.15 15.11
CA HIS A 260 6.74 9.05 15.28
C HIS A 260 5.49 9.21 14.43
N ASP A 261 4.96 10.43 14.31
CA ASP A 261 3.79 10.75 13.48
C ASP A 261 4.09 10.53 12.00
N LEU A 262 5.31 10.88 11.56
CA LEU A 262 5.73 10.61 10.18
C LEU A 262 5.82 9.11 9.90
N ARG A 263 6.35 8.31 10.83
CA ARG A 263 6.48 6.86 10.66
C ARG A 263 5.13 6.15 10.66
N THR A 264 4.19 6.56 11.51
CA THR A 264 2.81 6.01 11.50
C THR A 264 2.07 6.44 10.23
N CYS A 265 2.24 7.69 9.79
CA CYS A 265 1.70 8.17 8.53
C CYS A 265 2.25 7.38 7.33
N ALA A 266 3.56 7.12 7.30
CA ALA A 266 4.19 6.32 6.26
C ALA A 266 3.65 4.88 6.25
N ALA A 267 3.47 4.27 7.43
CA ALA A 267 2.90 2.94 7.53
C ALA A 267 1.47 2.86 6.97
N GLN A 268 0.69 3.93 7.05
CA GLN A 268 -0.67 3.99 6.54
C GLN A 268 -0.74 4.28 5.03
N TYR A 269 0.04 5.25 4.54
CA TYR A 269 -0.19 5.82 3.20
C TYR A 269 0.95 5.63 2.21
N ALA A 270 2.16 5.30 2.68
CA ALA A 270 3.38 5.40 1.87
C ALA A 270 4.01 4.04 1.54
N SER A 271 5.09 4.06 0.76
CA SER A 271 5.88 2.89 0.40
C SER A 271 6.82 2.43 1.52
N PRO A 272 7.25 1.16 1.50
CA PRO A 272 8.30 0.65 2.39
C PRO A 272 9.59 1.49 2.36
N GLN A 273 9.92 2.06 1.19
CA GLN A 273 11.10 2.89 1.02
C GLN A 273 10.98 4.22 1.80
N MET A 274 9.81 4.84 1.79
CA MET A 274 9.53 6.02 2.62
C MET A 274 9.74 5.70 4.11
N LEU A 275 9.13 4.61 4.59
CA LEU A 275 9.28 4.19 5.98
C LEU A 275 10.75 3.92 6.32
N LYS A 276 11.52 3.31 5.41
CA LYS A 276 12.95 3.05 5.61
C LYS A 276 13.76 4.33 5.81
N ILE A 277 13.50 5.38 5.03
CA ILE A 277 14.16 6.69 5.19
C ILE A 277 13.87 7.27 6.58
N LEU A 278 12.61 7.23 7.01
CA LEU A 278 12.17 7.78 8.31
C LEU A 278 12.68 6.96 9.50
N LEU A 279 12.81 5.64 9.35
CA LEU A 279 13.47 4.78 10.35
C LEU A 279 14.98 5.08 10.43
N GLY A 280 15.58 5.55 9.34
CA GLY A 280 16.96 6.04 9.27
C GLY A 280 17.22 7.36 10.02
N GLN A 281 16.19 8.06 10.49
CA GLN A 281 16.34 9.33 11.21
C GLN A 281 16.35 9.15 12.73
N GLU A 282 17.19 9.93 13.42
CA GLU A 282 17.18 10.04 14.88
C GLU A 282 15.91 10.74 15.38
N CYS A 283 15.43 10.36 16.56
CA CYS A 283 14.24 10.92 17.20
C CYS A 283 14.56 11.31 18.65
N PRO A 284 14.00 12.41 19.19
CA PRO A 284 14.21 12.79 20.58
C PRO A 284 13.76 11.67 21.49
N ARG A 285 14.53 11.41 22.54
CA ARG A 285 14.12 10.46 23.58
C ARG A 285 12.82 10.95 24.20
N SER A 286 11.74 10.20 24.02
CA SER A 286 10.70 10.21 25.05
C SER A 286 11.32 9.59 26.31
N THR A 287 11.35 10.36 27.39
CA THR A 287 11.73 9.87 28.73
C THR A 287 10.77 8.78 29.24
N ASP A 288 9.67 8.52 28.52
CA ASP A 288 8.72 7.50 28.86
C ASP A 288 9.11 6.16 28.21
N ASN A 289 9.54 5.21 29.05
CA ASN A 289 9.61 3.78 28.72
C ASN A 289 8.27 3.18 28.22
N ILE A 290 7.21 3.98 28.21
CA ILE A 290 5.83 3.62 27.88
C ILE A 290 5.67 3.34 26.38
N TRP A 291 6.51 3.90 25.50
CA TRP A 291 6.22 3.92 24.05
C TRP A 291 6.69 2.71 23.24
N ARG A 292 7.55 1.82 23.77
CA ARG A 292 8.07 0.69 22.96
C ARG A 292 7.00 -0.35 22.58
N GLY A 293 5.98 -0.55 23.42
CA GLY A 293 4.83 -1.43 23.13
C GLY A 293 3.72 -0.74 22.31
N PRO A 294 3.22 0.45 22.72
CA PRO A 294 2.20 1.21 22.01
C PRO A 294 2.60 1.58 20.60
N TYR A 295 3.85 2.04 20.38
CA TYR A 295 4.34 2.42 19.05
C TYR A 295 4.22 1.27 18.03
N SER A 296 4.57 0.05 18.45
CA SER A 296 4.44 -1.12 17.59
C SER A 296 3.01 -1.55 17.28
N LYS A 297 2.12 -1.45 18.27
CA LYS A 297 0.70 -1.74 18.09
C LYS A 297 0.05 -0.72 17.15
N LEU A 298 0.47 0.54 17.24
CA LEU A 298 0.04 1.63 16.35
C LEU A 298 0.53 1.37 14.93
N LEU A 299 1.81 1.04 14.73
CA LEU A 299 2.38 0.93 13.39
C LEU A 299 1.69 -0.12 12.50
N LEU A 300 1.58 -1.37 12.96
CA LEU A 300 0.84 -2.40 12.20
C LEU A 300 -0.66 -2.14 12.17
N GLY A 301 -1.21 -1.43 13.17
CA GLY A 301 -2.59 -0.94 13.13
C GLY A 301 -2.82 0.01 11.95
N GLU A 302 -1.89 0.93 11.72
CA GLU A 302 -1.92 1.87 10.61
C GLU A 302 -1.72 1.17 9.26
N VAL A 303 -0.84 0.16 9.17
CA VAL A 303 -0.72 -0.66 7.96
C VAL A 303 -2.05 -1.32 7.59
N VAL A 304 -2.74 -1.88 8.59
CA VAL A 304 -4.06 -2.51 8.39
C VAL A 304 -5.10 -1.46 7.97
N ALA A 305 -5.07 -0.27 8.57
CA ALA A 305 -5.95 0.84 8.17
C ALA A 305 -5.68 1.29 6.72
N GLY A 306 -4.42 1.34 6.32
CA GLY A 306 -3.96 1.68 4.97
C GLY A 306 -4.15 0.58 3.94
N LYS A 307 -4.42 -0.67 4.37
CA LYS A 307 -4.53 -1.87 3.52
C LYS A 307 -3.29 -2.13 2.64
N SER A 308 -2.12 -1.66 3.08
CA SER A 308 -0.86 -1.84 2.33
C SER A 308 -0.25 -3.22 2.57
N LEU A 309 -0.36 -4.10 1.57
CA LEU A 309 0.23 -5.45 1.60
C LEU A 309 1.76 -5.38 1.61
N GLU A 310 2.34 -4.51 0.79
CA GLU A 310 3.78 -4.34 0.66
C GLU A 310 4.41 -3.86 1.96
N MET A 311 3.76 -2.91 2.64
CA MET A 311 4.21 -2.42 3.95
C MET A 311 4.12 -3.50 5.03
N LEU A 312 3.04 -4.29 5.02
CA LEU A 312 2.88 -5.42 5.94
C LEU A 312 4.00 -6.45 5.75
N GLU A 313 4.26 -6.84 4.50
CA GLU A 313 5.36 -7.74 4.18
C GLU A 313 6.70 -7.14 4.60
N TYR A 314 6.96 -5.88 4.28
CA TYR A 314 8.20 -5.21 4.69
C TYR A 314 8.43 -5.26 6.20
N ILE A 315 7.47 -4.84 7.03
CA ILE A 315 7.64 -4.81 8.50
C ILE A 315 7.83 -6.23 9.07
N LEU A 316 7.10 -7.22 8.55
CA LEU A 316 7.22 -8.61 9.00
C LEU A 316 8.57 -9.23 8.59
N HIS A 317 9.20 -8.74 7.52
CA HIS A 317 10.45 -9.26 6.96
C HIS A 317 11.68 -8.37 7.20
N SER A 318 11.52 -7.15 7.72
CA SER A 318 12.59 -6.15 7.83
C SER A 318 13.75 -6.64 8.70
N ASN A 319 14.97 -6.23 8.41
CA ASN A 319 16.13 -6.65 9.19
C ASN A 319 16.31 -5.78 10.45
N GLN A 320 17.20 -6.21 11.35
CA GLN A 320 17.53 -5.44 12.55
C GLN A 320 18.12 -4.05 12.22
N GLU A 321 18.90 -3.99 11.14
CA GLU A 321 19.58 -2.79 10.64
C GLU A 321 18.58 -1.68 10.26
N ASP A 322 17.43 -2.03 9.69
CA ASP A 322 16.40 -1.06 9.30
C ASP A 322 15.81 -0.30 10.50
N TRP A 323 16.07 -0.73 11.75
CA TRP A 323 15.44 -0.22 12.97
C TRP A 323 16.43 0.34 14.01
N GLU A 324 17.70 0.52 13.64
CA GLU A 324 18.75 0.89 14.60
C GLU A 324 18.45 2.18 15.37
N ASN A 325 17.98 3.22 14.68
CA ASN A 325 17.65 4.51 15.29
C ASN A 325 16.36 4.47 16.12
N VAL A 326 15.54 3.42 15.98
CA VAL A 326 14.36 3.21 16.82
C VAL A 326 14.74 2.60 18.17
N PHE A 327 15.79 1.78 18.21
CA PHE A 327 16.18 1.06 19.43
C PHE A 327 17.04 1.91 20.39
N GLY A 328 17.80 2.88 19.88
CA GLY A 328 18.54 3.87 20.69
C GLY A 328 19.57 3.26 21.66
N LEU A 329 20.26 2.19 21.27
CA LEU A 329 21.13 1.38 22.15
C LEU A 329 22.61 1.76 22.13
N GLU A 330 23.02 2.72 21.31
CA GLU A 330 24.44 3.09 21.17
C GLU A 330 25.00 3.83 22.39
N GLU A 331 24.15 4.56 23.11
CA GLU A 331 24.56 5.36 24.28
C GLU A 331 24.45 4.63 25.63
N TYR A 332 23.99 3.37 25.66
CA TYR A 332 24.13 2.54 26.87
C TYR A 332 25.57 2.05 26.97
N GLY A 333 26.47 2.98 27.30
CA GLY A 333 27.88 2.73 27.56
C GLY A 333 28.02 1.68 28.66
N GLY A 334 28.31 0.44 28.26
CA GLY A 334 28.48 -0.68 29.17
C GLY A 334 27.95 -2.03 28.66
N ILE A 335 27.07 -2.04 27.65
CA ILE A 335 26.53 -3.30 27.10
C ILE A 335 27.48 -3.86 26.03
N LYS A 336 27.92 -5.12 26.19
CA LYS A 336 28.77 -5.81 25.20
C LYS A 336 28.04 -5.89 23.85
N SER A 337 28.76 -5.88 22.72
CA SER A 337 28.15 -5.91 21.38
C SER A 337 27.16 -7.06 21.18
N GLU A 338 27.47 -8.26 21.69
CA GLU A 338 26.60 -9.43 21.60
C GLU A 338 25.28 -9.28 22.37
N GLU A 339 25.29 -8.54 23.49
CA GLU A 339 24.08 -8.28 24.28
C GLU A 339 23.19 -7.24 23.58
N ARG A 340 23.78 -6.25 22.90
CA ARG A 340 23.03 -5.28 22.08
C ARG A 340 22.25 -5.96 20.96
N ASP A 341 22.87 -6.90 20.24
CA ASP A 341 22.16 -7.63 19.17
C ASP A 341 21.03 -8.51 19.70
N LYS A 342 21.21 -9.15 20.85
CA LYS A 342 20.12 -9.91 21.49
C LYS A 342 18.94 -9.00 21.85
N VAL A 343 19.23 -7.82 22.38
CA VAL A 343 18.23 -6.82 22.78
C VAL A 343 17.50 -6.24 21.57
N ARG A 344 18.21 -5.91 20.47
CA ARG A 344 17.59 -5.45 19.22
C ARG A 344 16.70 -6.50 18.57
N LYS A 345 17.15 -7.76 18.49
CA LYS A 345 16.33 -8.89 18.01
C LYS A 345 15.06 -9.05 18.84
N HIS A 346 15.16 -8.88 20.17
CA HIS A 346 14.01 -8.95 21.05
C HIS A 346 13.02 -7.79 20.81
N MET A 347 13.51 -6.57 20.59
CA MET A 347 12.64 -5.42 20.32
C MET A 347 11.95 -5.51 18.97
N LEU A 348 12.68 -5.79 17.89
CA LEU A 348 12.09 -5.98 16.57
C LEU A 348 11.00 -7.07 16.60
N ARG A 349 11.28 -8.14 17.33
CA ARG A 349 10.29 -9.20 17.58
C ARG A 349 9.05 -8.67 18.29
N ASN A 350 9.21 -7.89 19.36
CA ASN A 350 8.07 -7.29 20.08
C ASN A 350 7.26 -6.37 19.16
N ILE A 351 7.93 -5.65 18.25
CA ILE A 351 7.26 -4.79 17.27
C ILE A 351 6.33 -5.61 16.38
N ARG A 352 6.86 -6.70 15.82
CA ARG A 352 6.07 -7.60 14.96
C ARG A 352 4.90 -8.21 15.72
N VAL A 353 5.12 -8.75 16.92
CA VAL A 353 4.05 -9.46 17.63
C VAL A 353 2.98 -8.53 18.21
N ALA A 354 3.29 -7.31 18.63
CA ALA A 354 2.30 -6.43 19.26
C ALA A 354 1.15 -6.04 18.33
N GLY A 355 1.40 -6.00 17.02
CA GLY A 355 0.41 -5.59 16.01
C GLY A 355 -0.38 -6.72 15.36
N LEU A 356 0.05 -7.99 15.48
CA LEU A 356 -0.66 -9.10 14.83
C LEU A 356 -2.12 -9.28 15.27
N PRO A 357 -2.60 -8.91 16.48
CA PRO A 357 -4.02 -9.06 16.79
C PRO A 357 -4.85 -8.07 15.95
N ASN A 358 -4.31 -6.89 15.64
CA ASN A 358 -4.96 -5.94 14.74
C ASN A 358 -5.04 -6.49 13.32
N VAL A 359 -3.96 -7.14 12.83
CA VAL A 359 -3.97 -7.79 11.52
C VAL A 359 -5.00 -8.92 11.48
N LEU A 360 -5.08 -9.75 12.52
CA LEU A 360 -6.06 -10.83 12.61
C LEU A 360 -7.50 -10.29 12.68
N ALA A 361 -7.75 -9.28 13.52
CA ALA A 361 -9.08 -8.72 13.75
C ALA A 361 -9.60 -7.90 12.57
N LYS A 362 -8.75 -7.10 11.92
CA LYS A 362 -9.16 -6.06 10.96
C LYS A 362 -8.56 -6.20 9.56
N GLY A 363 -7.57 -7.08 9.38
CA GLY A 363 -6.96 -7.33 8.08
C GLY A 363 -7.94 -7.92 7.06
N ASN A 364 -7.71 -7.63 5.79
CA ASN A 364 -8.37 -8.30 4.67
C ASN A 364 -7.77 -9.72 4.45
N ASP A 365 -8.36 -10.50 3.54
CA ASP A 365 -7.94 -11.89 3.32
C ASP A 365 -6.48 -12.05 2.90
N GLU A 366 -5.96 -11.11 2.10
CA GLU A 366 -4.57 -11.11 1.65
C GLU A 366 -3.61 -10.83 2.82
N MET A 367 -3.93 -9.85 3.66
CA MET A 367 -3.18 -9.57 4.89
C MET A 367 -3.20 -10.74 5.87
N LEU A 368 -4.35 -11.41 6.00
CA LEU A 368 -4.46 -12.63 6.80
C LEU A 368 -3.60 -13.76 6.23
N ALA A 369 -3.52 -13.89 4.91
CA ALA A 369 -2.65 -14.86 4.26
C ALA A 369 -1.16 -14.55 4.50
N ILE A 370 -0.75 -13.29 4.41
CA ILE A 370 0.61 -12.83 4.74
C ILE A 370 0.93 -13.14 6.19
N LEU A 371 0.03 -12.79 7.12
CA LEU A 371 0.16 -13.09 8.54
C LEU A 371 0.34 -14.59 8.77
N CYS A 372 -0.52 -15.43 8.17
CA CYS A 372 -0.46 -16.88 8.36
C CYS A 372 0.86 -17.45 7.85
N LYS A 373 1.31 -17.05 6.65
CA LYS A 373 2.60 -17.47 6.09
C LYS A 373 3.77 -17.04 6.96
N TRP A 374 3.73 -15.81 7.47
CA TRP A 374 4.77 -15.29 8.34
C TRP A 374 4.81 -16.05 9.67
N VAL A 375 3.65 -16.28 10.30
CA VAL A 375 3.55 -17.09 11.53
C VAL A 375 4.11 -18.49 11.27
N GLU A 376 3.69 -19.16 10.19
CA GLU A 376 4.20 -20.49 9.82
C GLU A 376 5.73 -20.49 9.64
N ARG A 377 6.30 -19.49 8.98
CA ARG A 377 7.76 -19.44 8.77
C ARG A 377 8.55 -19.06 10.03
N ASP A 378 8.20 -17.95 10.67
CA ASP A 378 9.03 -17.34 11.73
C ASP A 378 8.79 -17.99 13.11
N VAL A 379 7.58 -18.51 13.38
CA VAL A 379 7.30 -19.22 14.65
C VAL A 379 7.95 -20.61 14.68
N LEU A 380 8.24 -21.22 13.52
CA LEU A 380 9.00 -22.47 13.43
C LEU A 380 10.51 -22.27 13.64
N LEU A 381 11.04 -21.06 13.45
CA LEU A 381 12.48 -20.80 13.50
C LEU A 381 13.00 -20.40 14.89
N LYS A 382 12.18 -19.84 15.79
CA LYS A 382 12.59 -19.44 17.17
C LYS A 382 11.42 -19.52 18.18
N PRO A 383 11.69 -19.77 19.48
CA PRO A 383 10.69 -20.11 20.49
C PRO A 383 9.81 -18.92 20.93
N ILE A 384 8.97 -18.40 20.03
CA ILE A 384 7.91 -17.42 20.35
C ILE A 384 6.64 -18.18 20.69
N LYS A 385 6.74 -18.95 21.77
CA LYS A 385 5.83 -20.07 21.96
C LYS A 385 4.55 -19.73 22.74
N ALA A 386 4.31 -18.45 23.06
CA ALA A 386 3.22 -17.97 23.93
C ALA A 386 2.24 -17.00 23.24
N TYR A 387 2.62 -16.47 22.07
CA TYR A 387 1.92 -15.33 21.50
C TYR A 387 0.59 -15.72 20.81
N LEU A 388 0.55 -16.86 20.11
CA LEU A 388 -0.64 -17.31 19.38
C LEU A 388 -1.85 -17.64 20.27
N VAL A 389 -1.61 -17.90 21.56
CA VAL A 389 -2.63 -18.12 22.60
C VAL A 389 -2.75 -16.96 23.58
N SER A 390 -2.16 -15.80 23.26
CA SER A 390 -2.33 -14.62 24.09
C SER A 390 -3.78 -14.14 24.08
N PRO A 391 -4.25 -13.47 25.15
CA PRO A 391 -5.60 -12.91 25.21
C PRO A 391 -5.91 -11.99 24.04
N ASP A 392 -4.96 -11.15 23.60
CA ASP A 392 -5.19 -10.23 22.49
C ASP A 392 -5.40 -10.98 21.16
N MET A 393 -4.59 -12.01 20.89
CA MET A 393 -4.72 -12.81 19.66
C MET A 393 -6.02 -13.61 19.63
N VAL A 394 -6.46 -14.15 20.77
CA VAL A 394 -7.73 -14.87 20.87
C VAL A 394 -8.91 -13.91 20.79
N ALA A 395 -8.86 -12.76 21.48
CA ALA A 395 -9.90 -11.74 21.42
C ALA A 395 -10.10 -11.18 20.01
N ALA A 396 -9.05 -11.16 19.18
CA ALA A 396 -9.12 -10.71 17.79
C ALA A 396 -10.05 -11.57 16.91
N THR A 397 -10.45 -12.77 17.36
CA THR A 397 -11.42 -13.63 16.64
C THR A 397 -12.82 -13.60 17.23
N ALA A 398 -13.08 -12.75 18.23
CA ALA A 398 -14.36 -12.72 18.93
C ALA A 398 -15.52 -12.40 17.98
N GLY A 399 -16.52 -13.29 17.95
CA GLY A 399 -17.72 -13.14 17.11
C GLY A 399 -17.49 -13.38 15.62
N ASP A 400 -16.32 -13.89 15.21
CA ASP A 400 -15.98 -14.15 13.82
C ASP A 400 -15.45 -15.57 13.61
N THR A 401 -16.34 -16.44 13.14
CA THR A 401 -16.03 -17.86 12.88
C THR A 401 -14.92 -18.03 11.85
N TYR A 402 -14.84 -17.17 10.83
CA TYR A 402 -13.80 -17.29 9.80
C TYR A 402 -12.40 -17.02 10.39
N ARG A 403 -12.26 -15.95 11.17
CA ARG A 403 -10.99 -15.60 11.85
C ARG A 403 -10.62 -16.63 12.91
N GLU A 404 -11.62 -17.14 13.62
CA GLU A 404 -11.44 -18.25 14.56
C GLU A 404 -10.88 -19.49 13.86
N GLN A 405 -11.44 -19.90 12.72
CA GLN A 405 -10.92 -21.02 11.94
C GLN A 405 -9.49 -20.78 11.42
N LYS A 406 -9.14 -19.53 11.06
CA LYS A 406 -7.76 -19.18 10.70
C LYS A 406 -6.81 -19.35 11.88
N LEU A 407 -7.17 -18.84 13.06
CA LEU A 407 -6.37 -19.00 14.28
C LEU A 407 -6.22 -20.47 14.65
N LEU A 408 -7.31 -21.24 14.62
CA LEU A 408 -7.30 -22.68 14.87
C LEU A 408 -6.46 -23.43 13.83
N GLY A 409 -6.50 -23.02 12.57
CA GLY A 409 -5.64 -23.55 11.51
C GLY A 409 -4.15 -23.33 11.79
N LEU A 410 -3.78 -22.14 12.28
CA LEU A 410 -2.42 -21.87 12.74
C LEU A 410 -2.04 -22.76 13.92
N TRP A 411 -2.95 -22.90 14.89
CA TRP A 411 -2.71 -23.76 16.05
C TRP A 411 -2.49 -25.23 15.67
N LYS A 412 -3.23 -25.75 14.69
CA LYS A 412 -3.09 -27.12 14.18
C LYS A 412 -1.76 -27.35 13.44
N LYS A 413 -1.24 -26.33 12.76
CA LYS A 413 0.01 -26.42 11.99
C LYS A 413 1.26 -26.32 12.87
N VAL A 414 1.17 -25.66 14.03
CA VAL A 414 2.31 -25.51 14.96
C VAL A 414 2.37 -26.73 15.88
N PRO A 415 3.40 -27.59 15.81
CA PRO A 415 3.46 -28.79 16.63
C PRO A 415 3.49 -28.45 18.13
N SER A 416 2.80 -29.25 18.96
CA SER A 416 2.56 -28.97 20.40
C SER A 416 3.85 -28.75 21.23
N GLU A 417 4.99 -29.29 20.79
CA GLU A 417 6.32 -29.08 21.37
C GLU A 417 6.89 -27.66 21.18
N TYR A 418 6.44 -26.94 20.15
CA TYR A 418 6.77 -25.55 19.89
C TYR A 418 5.92 -24.57 20.68
N TRP A 419 5.00 -25.05 21.51
CA TRP A 419 4.25 -24.24 22.45
C TRP A 419 5.02 -24.17 23.77
N ALA A 420 5.15 -23.00 24.40
CA ALA A 420 6.04 -22.88 25.55
C ALA A 420 5.28 -23.56 26.64
N ARG A 421 5.78 -24.69 27.14
CA ARG A 421 5.13 -25.48 28.17
C ARG A 421 4.60 -24.64 29.35
N ALA A 422 5.26 -23.51 29.64
CA ALA A 422 4.87 -22.54 30.66
C ALA A 422 3.67 -21.63 30.32
N TYR A 423 3.40 -21.35 29.04
CA TYR A 423 2.44 -20.33 28.61
C TYR A 423 1.28 -20.87 27.77
N TRP A 424 1.46 -21.98 27.05
CA TRP A 424 0.41 -22.51 26.17
C TRP A 424 -0.87 -22.90 26.90
N LYS A 425 -0.72 -23.40 28.14
CA LYS A 425 -1.83 -23.69 29.03
C LYS A 425 -2.65 -22.44 29.36
N ASN A 426 -2.07 -21.23 29.29
CA ASN A 426 -2.82 -19.99 29.46
C ASN A 426 -3.79 -19.72 28.30
N GLY A 427 -3.70 -20.46 27.20
CA GLY A 427 -4.66 -20.37 26.10
C GLY A 427 -6.08 -20.64 26.54
N ILE A 428 -6.32 -21.61 27.44
CA ILE A 428 -7.69 -21.94 27.87
C ILE A 428 -8.30 -20.79 28.71
N ILE A 429 -7.46 -20.10 29.48
CA ILE A 429 -7.84 -18.87 30.21
C ILE A 429 -8.10 -17.73 29.24
N SER A 430 -7.27 -17.57 28.21
CA SER A 430 -7.45 -16.56 27.18
C SER A 430 -8.76 -16.76 26.42
N VAL A 431 -9.09 -17.99 26.01
CA VAL A 431 -10.39 -18.33 25.40
C VAL A 431 -11.54 -18.02 26.34
N ALA A 432 -11.51 -18.51 27.58
CA ALA A 432 -12.59 -18.30 28.54
C ALA A 432 -12.80 -16.83 28.92
N SER A 433 -11.73 -16.02 28.96
CA SER A 433 -11.82 -14.60 29.28
C SER A 433 -12.23 -13.73 28.10
N THR A 434 -12.13 -14.21 26.86
CA THR A 434 -12.37 -13.42 25.64
C THR A 434 -13.56 -13.94 24.84
N THR A 435 -13.33 -14.90 23.93
CA THR A 435 -14.28 -15.39 22.92
C THR A 435 -15.28 -16.41 23.44
N CYS A 436 -14.93 -17.13 24.50
CA CYS A 436 -15.67 -18.30 24.98
C CYS A 436 -15.89 -19.38 23.89
N SER A 437 -15.01 -19.47 22.89
CA SER A 437 -15.14 -20.49 21.84
C SER A 437 -14.93 -21.91 22.38
N VAL A 438 -15.94 -22.76 22.19
CA VAL A 438 -15.86 -24.19 22.50
C VAL A 438 -14.85 -24.89 21.61
N GLU A 439 -14.71 -24.51 20.33
CA GLU A 439 -13.76 -25.15 19.41
C GLU A 439 -12.30 -24.90 19.80
N LEU A 440 -11.97 -23.64 20.11
CA LEU A 440 -10.64 -23.27 20.59
C LEU A 440 -10.33 -23.94 21.93
N ALA A 441 -11.29 -23.95 22.87
CA ALA A 441 -11.13 -24.62 24.16
C ALA A 441 -10.96 -26.14 24.00
N LYS A 442 -11.76 -26.77 23.14
CA LYS A 442 -11.68 -28.19 22.84
C LYS A 442 -10.31 -28.57 22.29
N PHE A 443 -9.80 -27.82 21.32
CA PHE A 443 -8.45 -28.07 20.78
C PHE A 443 -7.39 -28.07 21.90
N LEU A 444 -7.42 -27.08 22.79
CA LEU A 444 -6.45 -26.98 23.88
C LEU A 444 -6.57 -28.14 24.89
N VAL A 445 -7.79 -28.52 25.27
CA VAL A 445 -8.02 -29.67 26.16
C VAL A 445 -7.57 -30.97 25.50
N ASP A 446 -7.84 -31.17 24.22
CA ASP A 446 -7.42 -32.35 23.45
C ASP A 446 -5.88 -32.42 23.31
N GLN A 447 -5.18 -31.27 23.36
CA GLN A 447 -3.71 -31.20 23.46
C GLN A 447 -3.18 -31.44 24.89
N GLY A 448 -4.05 -31.68 25.87
CA GLY A 448 -3.69 -32.00 27.26
C GLY A 448 -3.57 -30.79 28.19
N VAL A 449 -4.16 -29.63 27.86
CA VAL A 449 -4.30 -28.55 28.85
C VAL A 449 -5.26 -29.01 29.95
N PRO A 450 -4.87 -28.95 31.24
CA PRO A 450 -5.79 -29.23 32.33
C PRO A 450 -6.98 -28.28 32.32
N VAL A 451 -8.19 -28.82 32.49
CA VAL A 451 -9.43 -28.03 32.41
C VAL A 451 -9.51 -26.92 33.47
N ASP A 452 -8.96 -27.18 34.66
CA ASP A 452 -8.86 -26.21 35.77
C ASP A 452 -7.50 -25.50 35.80
N TRP A 453 -6.80 -25.40 34.66
CA TRP A 453 -5.53 -24.70 34.59
C TRP A 453 -5.68 -23.24 35.05
N ARG A 454 -4.72 -22.78 35.84
CA ARG A 454 -4.62 -21.38 36.29
C ARG A 454 -3.17 -20.93 36.31
N VAL A 455 -2.96 -19.64 36.06
CA VAL A 455 -1.62 -19.04 35.96
C VAL A 455 -0.90 -18.99 37.31
N SER A 456 -1.66 -18.80 38.39
CA SER A 456 -1.15 -18.72 39.78
C SER A 456 -2.21 -19.24 40.75
N LYS A 457 -1.87 -19.35 42.05
CA LYS A 457 -2.84 -19.74 43.09
C LYS A 457 -3.95 -18.69 43.30
N VAL A 458 -3.71 -17.45 42.90
CA VAL A 458 -4.69 -16.34 42.90
C VAL A 458 -5.52 -16.30 41.62
N GLY A 459 -5.05 -16.96 40.55
CA GLY A 459 -5.71 -16.96 39.25
C GLY A 459 -7.03 -17.73 39.26
N LEU A 460 -8.01 -17.19 38.54
CA LEU A 460 -9.31 -17.83 38.30
C LEU A 460 -9.15 -19.02 37.34
N THR A 461 -10.02 -20.02 37.45
CA THR A 461 -10.10 -21.13 36.49
C THR A 461 -10.87 -20.69 35.23
N PRO A 462 -10.76 -21.44 34.12
CA PRO A 462 -11.50 -21.14 32.89
C PRO A 462 -13.01 -21.14 33.12
N LEU A 463 -13.50 -22.05 33.97
CA LEU A 463 -14.92 -22.14 34.31
C LEU A 463 -15.42 -20.86 34.99
N VAL A 464 -14.65 -20.30 35.94
CA VAL A 464 -15.02 -19.04 36.61
C VAL A 464 -15.01 -17.87 35.62
N HIS A 465 -14.04 -17.80 34.70
CA HIS A 465 -14.03 -16.76 33.67
C HIS A 465 -15.27 -16.81 32.77
N ALA A 466 -15.64 -17.99 32.29
CA ALA A 466 -16.81 -18.18 31.45
C ALA A 466 -18.10 -17.88 32.24
N ALA A 467 -18.23 -18.39 33.46
CA ALA A 467 -19.41 -18.22 34.32
C ALA A 467 -19.66 -16.76 34.78
N ARG A 468 -18.73 -15.83 34.58
CA ARG A 468 -18.95 -14.39 34.82
C ARG A 468 -19.66 -13.68 33.66
N LYS A 469 -19.64 -14.25 32.47
CA LYS A 469 -20.23 -13.68 31.24
C LYS A 469 -21.65 -14.20 31.04
N THR A 470 -22.53 -13.35 30.51
CA THR A 470 -23.98 -13.64 30.41
C THR A 470 -24.45 -13.85 28.96
N ASN A 471 -23.57 -14.30 28.07
CA ASN A 471 -23.87 -14.55 26.65
C ASN A 471 -23.93 -16.06 26.34
N ALA A 472 -24.42 -16.40 25.15
CA ALA A 472 -24.64 -17.78 24.72
C ALA A 472 -23.34 -18.57 24.63
N GLU A 473 -22.29 -17.97 24.07
CA GLU A 473 -20.99 -18.62 23.88
C GLU A 473 -20.34 -18.99 25.23
N ALA A 474 -20.49 -18.13 26.25
CA ALA A 474 -20.03 -18.46 27.59
C ALA A 474 -20.84 -19.60 28.21
N ALA A 475 -22.15 -19.68 27.97
CA ALA A 475 -22.98 -20.77 28.45
C ALA A 475 -22.56 -22.12 27.82
N ASP A 476 -22.33 -22.14 26.51
CA ASP A 476 -21.83 -23.32 25.78
C ASP A 476 -20.44 -23.73 26.29
N LEU A 477 -19.56 -22.77 26.55
CA LEU A 477 -18.24 -23.06 27.13
C LEU A 477 -18.35 -23.59 28.56
N VAL A 478 -19.23 -23.05 29.40
CA VAL A 478 -19.49 -23.57 30.76
C VAL A 478 -19.94 -25.03 30.68
N GLN A 479 -20.90 -25.36 29.80
CA GLN A 479 -21.33 -26.74 29.58
C GLN A 479 -20.17 -27.63 29.15
N PHE A 480 -19.36 -27.20 28.17
CA PHE A 480 -18.20 -27.95 27.71
C PHE A 480 -17.19 -28.22 28.84
N LEU A 481 -16.84 -27.19 29.63
CA LEU A 481 -15.87 -27.31 30.72
C LEU A 481 -16.39 -28.25 31.83
N LEU A 482 -17.68 -28.15 32.19
CA LEU A 482 -18.30 -29.09 33.12
C LEU A 482 -18.26 -30.52 32.60
N LEU A 483 -18.61 -30.76 31.33
CA LEU A 483 -18.52 -32.10 30.72
C LEU A 483 -17.08 -32.67 30.74
N ARG A 484 -16.07 -31.80 30.76
CA ARG A 484 -14.65 -32.17 30.89
C ARG A 484 -14.13 -32.23 32.33
N GLY A 485 -15.00 -32.08 33.33
CA GLY A 485 -14.69 -32.29 34.74
C GLY A 485 -14.20 -31.04 35.49
N ALA A 486 -14.56 -29.84 35.03
CA ALA A 486 -14.20 -28.60 35.72
C ALA A 486 -14.82 -28.50 37.11
N LYS A 487 -14.03 -28.04 38.09
CA LYS A 487 -14.47 -27.89 39.48
C LYS A 487 -15.41 -26.69 39.66
N THR A 488 -16.55 -26.90 40.31
CA THR A 488 -17.57 -25.87 40.59
C THR A 488 -17.28 -25.03 41.83
N VAL A 489 -16.39 -25.50 42.70
CA VAL A 489 -15.89 -24.76 43.86
C VAL A 489 -14.38 -24.62 43.72
N VAL A 490 -13.89 -23.39 43.74
CA VAL A 490 -12.49 -23.06 43.47
C VAL A 490 -11.88 -22.33 44.66
N GLU A 491 -10.78 -22.85 45.20
CA GLU A 491 -10.00 -22.20 46.26
C GLU A 491 -8.95 -21.26 45.66
N ILE A 492 -8.92 -20.01 46.12
CA ILE A 492 -8.07 -18.94 45.60
C ILE A 492 -7.27 -18.33 46.75
N GLY A 493 -5.97 -18.10 46.55
CA GLY A 493 -5.14 -17.39 47.53
C GLY A 493 -5.39 -15.88 47.52
N ASN A 494 -5.54 -15.26 48.69
CA ASN A 494 -5.83 -13.82 48.84
C ASN A 494 -4.56 -12.95 48.90
N ASN A 495 -3.46 -13.48 49.44
CA ASN A 495 -2.22 -12.72 49.65
C ASN A 495 -0.97 -13.53 49.23
N ASP A 496 -0.95 -14.01 47.99
CA ASP A 496 0.11 -14.88 47.44
C ASP A 496 1.42 -14.11 47.11
N THR A 497 1.98 -13.42 48.11
CA THR A 497 3.25 -12.69 48.02
C THR A 497 4.43 -13.61 48.35
N LYS A 498 5.64 -13.23 47.88
CA LYS A 498 6.87 -13.96 48.19
C LYS A 498 7.13 -14.03 49.71
N TRP A 499 6.74 -12.99 50.45
CA TRP A 499 6.82 -12.91 51.91
C TRP A 499 5.83 -13.86 52.59
N ALA A 500 4.55 -13.85 52.18
CA ALA A 500 3.53 -14.76 52.74
C ALA A 500 3.86 -16.24 52.50
N ARG A 501 4.43 -16.57 51.33
CA ARG A 501 4.93 -17.94 51.05
C ARG A 501 6.09 -18.36 51.95
N ALA A 502 6.98 -17.43 52.29
CA ALA A 502 8.14 -17.71 53.14
C ALA A 502 7.72 -17.95 54.60
N ASN A 503 6.63 -17.32 55.04
CA ASN A 503 6.12 -17.41 56.40
C ASN A 503 4.96 -18.40 56.58
N GLY A 504 4.45 -19.00 55.50
CA GLY A 504 3.33 -19.96 55.56
C GLY A 504 1.95 -19.33 55.77
N GLU A 505 1.80 -18.02 55.62
CA GLU A 505 0.58 -17.24 55.93
C GLU A 505 -0.30 -17.00 54.68
N VAL A 506 -0.47 -18.01 53.83
CA VAL A 506 -1.31 -17.85 52.62
C VAL A 506 -2.78 -18.05 52.99
N GLU A 507 -3.51 -16.95 53.14
CA GLU A 507 -4.98 -16.97 53.28
C GLU A 507 -5.65 -17.39 51.97
N THR A 508 -6.73 -18.18 52.06
CA THR A 508 -7.49 -18.67 50.90
C THR A 508 -8.99 -18.40 51.05
N SER A 509 -9.66 -18.07 49.94
CA SER A 509 -11.11 -17.96 49.85
C SER A 509 -11.67 -18.97 48.84
N GLN A 510 -12.93 -19.37 49.02
CA GLN A 510 -13.65 -20.22 48.08
C GLN A 510 -14.53 -19.38 47.17
N ILE A 511 -14.49 -19.67 45.87
CA ILE A 511 -15.43 -19.16 44.88
C ILE A 511 -16.38 -20.27 44.49
N HIS A 512 -17.67 -20.05 44.72
CA HIS A 512 -18.74 -20.88 44.20
C HIS A 512 -19.12 -20.38 42.80
N VAL A 513 -18.95 -21.25 41.80
CA VAL A 513 -19.24 -20.87 40.40
C VAL A 513 -20.72 -20.58 40.19
N SER A 514 -21.61 -21.24 40.93
CA SER A 514 -23.06 -21.03 40.90
C SER A 514 -23.48 -19.60 41.26
N GLU A 515 -22.66 -18.87 42.04
CA GLU A 515 -22.93 -17.49 42.43
C GLU A 515 -22.53 -16.46 41.35
N GLN A 516 -21.80 -16.89 40.31
CA GLN A 516 -21.39 -15.99 39.25
C GLN A 516 -22.60 -15.63 38.37
N LYS A 517 -22.66 -14.36 37.97
CA LYS A 517 -23.81 -13.80 37.23
C LYS A 517 -24.18 -14.59 35.97
N GLY A 518 -23.19 -15.10 35.23
CA GLY A 518 -23.40 -15.93 34.04
C GLY A 518 -23.96 -17.30 34.35
N ALA A 519 -23.48 -17.95 35.42
CA ALA A 519 -24.02 -19.22 35.89
C ALA A 519 -25.50 -19.08 36.32
N GLN A 520 -25.84 -18.03 37.08
CA GLN A 520 -27.22 -17.77 37.49
C GLN A 520 -28.17 -17.52 36.30
N GLN A 521 -27.64 -17.02 35.19
CA GLN A 521 -28.41 -16.70 33.98
C GLN A 521 -28.29 -17.78 32.89
N ILE A 522 -27.63 -18.91 33.17
CA ILE A 522 -27.30 -19.91 32.14
C ILE A 522 -28.55 -20.59 31.55
N SER A 523 -29.63 -20.68 32.34
CA SER A 523 -30.92 -21.24 31.92
C SER A 523 -31.57 -20.47 30.77
N LYS A 524 -31.24 -19.19 30.62
CA LYS A 524 -31.70 -18.37 29.48
C LYS A 524 -31.19 -18.92 28.14
N TRP A 525 -30.01 -19.55 28.14
CA TRP A 525 -29.33 -19.98 26.92
C TRP A 525 -29.44 -21.49 26.72
N LEU A 526 -29.28 -22.29 27.78
CA LEU A 526 -29.28 -23.75 27.71
C LEU A 526 -30.60 -24.41 28.11
N GLY A 527 -31.57 -23.65 28.61
CA GLY A 527 -32.88 -24.17 29.06
C GLY A 527 -32.84 -24.98 30.36
N VAL A 528 -31.68 -25.06 31.02
CA VAL A 528 -31.47 -25.78 32.30
C VAL A 528 -30.74 -24.89 33.29
N SER A 529 -30.99 -25.07 34.60
CA SER A 529 -30.27 -24.35 35.64
C SER A 529 -28.81 -24.80 35.73
N PHE A 530 -27.96 -23.99 36.39
CA PHE A 530 -26.56 -24.35 36.58
C PHE A 530 -26.40 -25.66 37.38
N ASP A 531 -27.20 -25.87 38.43
CA ASP A 531 -27.11 -27.08 39.25
C ASP A 531 -27.57 -28.32 38.49
N GLU A 532 -28.66 -28.21 37.72
CA GLU A 532 -29.10 -29.27 36.79
C GLU A 532 -28.01 -29.61 35.77
N LEU A 533 -27.34 -28.59 35.22
CA LEU A 533 -26.25 -28.78 34.27
C LEU A 533 -25.05 -29.51 34.90
N VAL A 534 -24.72 -29.21 36.16
CA VAL A 534 -23.65 -29.91 36.90
C VAL A 534 -24.01 -31.39 37.10
N VAL A 535 -25.25 -31.70 37.46
CA VAL A 535 -25.74 -33.09 37.61
C VAL A 535 -25.68 -33.83 36.26
N GLN A 536 -26.17 -33.21 35.19
CA GLN A 536 -26.11 -33.78 33.84
C GLN A 536 -24.67 -34.05 33.40
N ALA A 537 -23.76 -33.12 33.68
CA ALA A 537 -22.35 -33.27 33.34
C ALA A 537 -21.69 -34.42 34.13
N LYS A 538 -21.95 -34.55 35.44
CA LYS A 538 -21.47 -35.67 36.27
C LYS A 538 -21.96 -37.01 35.72
N LYS A 539 -23.26 -37.09 35.42
CA LYS A 539 -23.88 -38.28 34.81
C LYS A 539 -23.24 -38.63 33.47
N ALA A 540 -22.98 -37.66 32.61
CA ALA A 540 -22.33 -37.88 31.31
C ALA A 540 -20.89 -38.41 31.42
N ARG A 541 -20.18 -38.10 32.52
CA ARG A 541 -18.84 -38.64 32.82
C ARG A 541 -18.87 -40.03 33.47
N GLY A 542 -20.05 -40.54 33.83
CA GLY A 542 -20.19 -41.80 34.56
C GLY A 542 -19.83 -41.69 36.05
N GLU A 543 -19.78 -40.48 36.59
CA GLU A 543 -19.66 -40.27 38.03
C GLU A 543 -21.02 -40.57 38.67
N SER A 544 -21.11 -41.64 39.45
CA SER A 544 -22.31 -41.95 40.24
C SER A 544 -22.59 -40.81 41.21
N GLU A 545 -23.85 -40.46 41.41
CA GLU A 545 -24.27 -39.61 42.52
C GLU A 545 -23.75 -40.23 43.82
N SER A 546 -22.66 -39.68 44.35
CA SER A 546 -22.26 -39.97 45.72
C SER A 546 -23.37 -39.38 46.58
N SER A 547 -24.22 -40.27 47.08
CA SER A 547 -25.13 -40.02 48.19
C SER A 547 -24.36 -39.44 49.38
N ASP A 548 -24.61 -38.16 49.66
CA ASP A 548 -24.78 -37.45 50.95
C ASP A 548 -23.90 -37.78 52.18
N PRO A 549 -23.76 -36.87 53.16
CA PRO A 549 -24.49 -35.59 53.35
C PRO A 549 -23.63 -34.31 53.36
#